data_AF-A0A7K4F8F9-F1
#
_entry.id   AF-A0A7K4F8F9-F1
#
_cell.length_a   1.000
_cell.length_b   1.000
_cell.length_c   1.000
_cell.angle_alpha   90.00
_cell.angle_beta   90.00
_cell.angle_gamma   90.00
#
_symmetry.space_group_name_H-M   'P 1'
#
loop_
_entity.id
_entity.type
_entity.pdbx_description
1 polymer ?
#
loop_
_entity_poly.entity_id
_entity_poly.type
_entity_poly.pdbx_seq_one_letter_code
_entity_poly.pdbx_strand_id
1 'polypeptide(L)'
;MQKLVFLFFLSAVIGVSVSYSYSQEMSLATFQETAQIIIDKSISQNVTASITLQSTSIQEIKIPAELEQRIRENGNISAVTVTNQNQCVLGVSEESCILINVKRNPEDKNFLQIQNRTIQIAGQFIDEINEVFDTNAELHSTFIHSSDEASVAMETSGVISGRGTISAVYTMPMEDTDSMYEKISAILIPKIIRDSGGFYDVARNLSHQENSKMTVSIIPTENRSLLQLRVSVNYPQTASEINQVSPLEFLKTNELKRSDYFSSGFYPLNSIIQVVVLDSEDTKVSDVKGNITPSQIIGDERIPTDISEKGWVFDPQEGQRIQGKYIFGKDTTVSKQELEFSLGGEQLQNKQAEKIEFDESIVVVIIITVVAIAAAVFYLKGYKK
;
A
#
# COMPACT_ATOMS: atom_id res chain seq x y z
N MET A 1 -32.49 -3.12 -64.71
CA MET A 1 -32.16 -2.26 -63.55
C MET A 1 -31.87 -3.11 -62.30
N GLN A 2 -30.96 -4.08 -62.38
CA GLN A 2 -30.57 -4.93 -61.24
C GLN A 2 -29.05 -5.03 -61.04
N LYS A 3 -28.25 -4.51 -62.00
CA LYS A 3 -26.79 -4.44 -61.89
C LYS A 3 -26.28 -3.12 -61.31
N LEU A 4 -27.09 -2.06 -61.29
CA LEU A 4 -26.70 -0.75 -60.71
C LEU A 4 -26.91 -0.66 -59.20
N VAL A 5 -27.82 -1.47 -58.63
CA VAL A 5 -28.11 -1.47 -57.19
C VAL A 5 -27.02 -2.20 -56.39
N PHE A 6 -26.33 -3.17 -57.01
CA PHE A 6 -25.25 -3.91 -56.37
C PHE A 6 -23.98 -3.08 -56.16
N LEU A 7 -23.75 -2.05 -56.98
CA LEU A 7 -22.58 -1.18 -56.87
C LEU A 7 -22.71 -0.13 -55.76
N PHE A 8 -23.93 0.30 -55.43
CA PHE A 8 -24.19 1.18 -54.29
C PHE A 8 -24.15 0.46 -52.94
N PHE A 9 -24.41 -0.86 -52.92
CA PHE A 9 -24.28 -1.66 -51.71
C PHE A 9 -22.80 -2.01 -51.42
N LEU A 10 -21.94 -2.05 -52.44
CA LEU A 10 -20.50 -2.31 -52.25
C LEU A 10 -19.73 -1.07 -51.78
N SER A 11 -20.21 0.15 -52.08
CA SER A 11 -19.60 1.40 -51.61
C SER A 11 -20.06 1.83 -50.20
N ALA A 12 -21.10 1.20 -49.64
CA ALA A 12 -21.58 1.50 -48.29
C ALA A 12 -20.84 0.69 -47.19
N VAL A 13 -20.01 -0.28 -47.55
CA VAL A 13 -19.32 -1.18 -46.58
C VAL A 13 -17.87 -0.76 -46.30
N ILE A 14 -17.34 0.29 -46.96
CA ILE A 14 -15.97 0.78 -46.73
C ILE A 14 -15.92 1.93 -45.69
N GLY A 15 -17.05 2.29 -45.08
CA GLY A 15 -17.17 3.37 -44.11
C GLY A 15 -17.21 2.96 -42.64
N VAL A 16 -17.03 1.67 -42.31
CA VAL A 16 -16.80 1.25 -40.92
C VAL A 16 -15.32 0.94 -40.81
N SER A 17 -14.50 2.00 -40.81
CA SER A 17 -13.20 1.93 -40.15
C SER A 17 -13.50 1.56 -38.72
N VAL A 18 -13.35 0.27 -38.46
CA VAL A 18 -13.32 -0.37 -37.16
C VAL A 18 -12.53 0.58 -36.27
N SER A 19 -13.22 1.24 -35.35
CA SER A 19 -12.61 1.68 -34.12
C SER A 19 -12.11 0.39 -33.48
N TYR A 20 -10.91 -0.05 -33.86
CA TYR A 20 -10.13 -0.92 -33.01
C TYR A 20 -9.85 -0.06 -31.79
N SER A 21 -10.82 -0.03 -30.87
CA SER A 21 -10.52 0.09 -29.47
C SER A 21 -9.55 -1.05 -29.21
N TYR A 22 -8.25 -0.75 -29.31
CA TYR A 22 -7.21 -1.59 -28.78
C TYR A 22 -7.59 -1.77 -27.31
N SER A 23 -8.26 -2.88 -27.02
CA SER A 23 -8.25 -3.49 -25.72
C SER A 23 -6.79 -3.84 -25.49
N GLN A 24 -6.00 -2.89 -24.98
CA GLN A 24 -4.69 -3.21 -24.43
C GLN A 24 -4.96 -4.26 -23.35
N GLU A 25 -4.50 -5.49 -23.58
CA GLU A 25 -4.62 -6.54 -22.57
C GLU A 25 -3.88 -6.06 -21.32
N MET A 26 -4.60 -6.01 -20.21
CA MET A 26 -4.02 -5.63 -18.92
C MET A 26 -2.86 -6.56 -18.60
N SER A 27 -1.71 -5.96 -18.30
CA SER A 27 -0.54 -6.67 -17.84
C SER A 27 -0.41 -6.55 -16.32
N LEU A 28 0.15 -7.57 -15.68
CA LEU A 28 0.52 -7.55 -14.27
C LEU A 28 2.02 -7.33 -14.15
N ALA A 29 2.42 -6.38 -13.32
CA ALA A 29 3.81 -6.26 -12.87
C ALA A 29 3.95 -6.69 -11.40
N THR A 30 5.14 -7.14 -11.03
CA THR A 30 5.49 -7.45 -9.64
C THR A 30 5.71 -6.20 -8.81
N PHE A 31 6.22 -5.12 -9.42
CA PHE A 31 6.36 -3.81 -8.79
C PHE A 31 5.01 -3.09 -8.69
N GLN A 32 4.75 -2.48 -7.55
CA GLN A 32 3.56 -1.68 -7.28
C GLN A 32 3.96 -0.42 -6.52
N GLU A 33 3.27 0.67 -6.84
CA GLU A 33 3.38 1.96 -6.16
C GLU A 33 2.01 2.34 -5.60
N THR A 34 1.97 2.75 -4.33
CA THR A 34 0.72 3.08 -3.65
C THR A 34 0.88 4.33 -2.82
N ALA A 35 -0.06 5.25 -2.97
CA ALA A 35 -0.21 6.42 -2.12
C ALA A 35 -1.40 6.17 -1.21
N GLN A 36 -1.21 6.28 0.10
CA GLN A 36 -2.26 5.99 1.07
C GLN A 36 -2.41 7.15 2.04
N ILE A 37 -3.65 7.63 2.18
CA ILE A 37 -4.05 8.62 3.17
C ILE A 37 -5.02 7.91 4.12
N ILE A 38 -4.69 7.89 5.41
CA ILE A 38 -5.58 7.41 6.47
C ILE A 38 -6.01 8.63 7.27
N ILE A 39 -7.31 8.90 7.31
CA ILE A 39 -7.94 9.94 8.11
C ILE A 39 -8.64 9.24 9.26
N ASP A 40 -8.06 9.28 10.45
CA ASP A 40 -8.64 8.64 11.63
C ASP A 40 -9.23 9.68 12.58
N LYS A 41 -10.54 9.92 12.43
CA LYS A 41 -11.37 10.76 13.30
C LYS A 41 -11.91 10.00 14.51
N SER A 42 -11.58 8.72 14.65
CA SER A 42 -12.16 7.85 15.69
C SER A 42 -11.26 7.71 16.91
N ILE A 43 -9.97 7.38 16.69
CA ILE A 43 -9.06 6.98 17.76
C ILE A 43 -7.94 8.00 17.90
N SER A 44 -7.12 8.14 16.85
CA SER A 44 -5.90 8.95 16.93
C SER A 44 -6.13 10.45 16.65
N GLN A 45 -7.21 10.81 15.96
CA GLN A 45 -7.44 12.17 15.43
C GLN A 45 -6.38 12.62 14.41
N ASN A 46 -5.59 11.69 13.88
CA ASN A 46 -4.46 11.99 13.01
C ASN A 46 -4.78 11.70 11.54
N VAL A 47 -4.05 12.38 10.66
CA VAL A 47 -3.95 11.96 9.26
C VAL A 47 -2.57 11.37 9.01
N THR A 48 -2.52 10.14 8.52
CA THR A 48 -1.29 9.54 7.99
C THR A 48 -1.32 9.65 6.49
N ALA A 49 -0.28 10.21 5.88
CA ALA A 49 -0.05 10.09 4.45
C ALA A 49 1.21 9.29 4.19
N SER A 50 1.18 8.41 3.21
CA SER A 50 2.33 7.56 2.92
C SER A 50 2.43 7.19 1.45
N ILE A 51 3.66 6.96 1.01
CA ILE A 51 3.97 6.31 -0.26
C ILE A 51 4.66 4.99 0.04
N THR A 52 4.21 3.92 -0.60
CA THR A 52 4.82 2.60 -0.55
C THR A 52 5.22 2.16 -1.95
N LEU A 53 6.49 1.82 -2.12
CA LEU A 53 7.00 1.08 -3.27
C LEU A 53 7.17 -0.37 -2.83
N GLN A 54 6.58 -1.32 -3.55
CA GLN A 54 6.65 -2.72 -3.17
C GLN A 54 6.86 -3.63 -4.36
N SER A 55 7.51 -4.76 -4.14
CA SER A 55 7.67 -5.80 -5.16
C SER A 55 7.84 -7.16 -4.54
N THR A 56 7.64 -8.20 -5.35
CA THR A 56 8.05 -9.56 -5.03
C THR A 56 9.28 -10.03 -5.82
N SER A 57 9.95 -9.11 -6.51
CA SER A 57 11.16 -9.33 -7.30
C SER A 57 12.34 -8.62 -6.67
N ILE A 58 13.40 -9.38 -6.36
CA ILE A 58 14.68 -8.84 -5.88
C ILE A 58 15.43 -8.03 -6.96
N GLN A 59 14.96 -8.02 -8.21
CA GLN A 59 15.53 -7.16 -9.26
C GLN A 59 14.94 -5.74 -9.23
N GLU A 60 13.72 -5.60 -8.70
CA GLU A 60 13.00 -4.32 -8.61
C GLU A 60 13.23 -3.64 -7.25
N ILE A 61 13.41 -4.44 -6.18
CA ILE A 61 13.91 -4.00 -4.88
C ILE A 61 15.08 -4.91 -4.51
N LYS A 62 16.30 -4.38 -4.63
CA LYS A 62 17.56 -5.14 -4.55
C LYS A 62 17.85 -5.60 -3.13
N ILE A 63 17.58 -6.88 -2.87
CA ILE A 63 18.05 -7.63 -1.70
C ILE A 63 18.92 -8.78 -2.22
N PRO A 64 20.05 -9.11 -1.58
CA PRO A 64 20.84 -10.28 -1.97
C PRO A 64 19.98 -11.54 -1.99
N ALA A 65 20.12 -12.33 -3.05
CA ALA A 65 19.30 -13.53 -3.24
C ALA A 65 19.50 -14.54 -2.10
N GLU A 66 20.72 -14.65 -1.58
CA GLU A 66 21.06 -15.54 -0.46
C GLU A 66 20.36 -15.10 0.84
N LEU A 67 20.42 -13.81 1.18
CA LEU A 67 19.70 -13.25 2.34
C LEU A 67 18.18 -13.47 2.21
N GLU A 68 17.59 -13.10 1.08
CA GLU A 68 16.14 -13.26 0.84
C GLU A 68 15.74 -14.72 1.00
N GLN A 69 16.49 -15.64 0.37
CA GLN A 69 16.21 -17.06 0.41
C GLN A 69 16.31 -17.60 1.84
N ARG A 70 17.36 -17.23 2.59
CA ARG A 70 17.54 -17.68 3.98
C ARG A 70 16.43 -17.17 4.89
N ILE A 71 16.00 -15.91 4.75
CA ILE A 71 14.87 -15.35 5.49
C ILE A 71 13.59 -16.13 5.16
N ARG A 72 13.33 -16.36 3.87
CA ARG A 72 12.13 -17.05 3.37
C ARG A 72 12.06 -18.51 3.80
N GLU A 73 13.16 -19.24 3.71
CA GLU A 73 13.23 -20.69 3.96
C GLU A 73 13.40 -21.04 5.44
N ASN A 74 13.74 -20.07 6.31
CA ASN A 74 13.87 -20.31 7.76
C ASN A 74 12.56 -20.82 8.39
N GLY A 75 11.40 -20.40 7.87
CA GLY A 75 10.08 -20.79 8.35
C GLY A 75 9.66 -20.13 9.68
N ASN A 76 10.61 -19.72 10.54
CA ASN A 76 10.33 -19.02 11.80
C ASN A 76 10.35 -17.49 11.67
N ILE A 77 11.01 -16.91 10.66
CA ILE A 77 10.95 -15.46 10.43
C ILE A 77 9.58 -15.10 9.84
N SER A 78 8.90 -14.14 10.47
CA SER A 78 7.64 -13.56 9.99
C SER A 78 7.86 -12.28 9.20
N ALA A 79 8.85 -11.47 9.58
CA ALA A 79 9.24 -10.26 8.87
C ALA A 79 10.61 -9.77 9.36
N VAL A 80 11.32 -9.07 8.49
CA VAL A 80 12.45 -8.20 8.86
C VAL A 80 12.07 -6.76 8.53
N THR A 81 12.26 -5.86 9.47
CA THR A 81 11.94 -4.44 9.33
C THR A 81 13.17 -3.59 9.65
N VAL A 82 13.42 -2.57 8.86
CA VAL A 82 14.38 -1.49 9.15
C VAL A 82 13.64 -0.17 9.15
N THR A 83 13.76 0.65 10.19
CA THR A 83 13.00 1.91 10.32
C THR A 83 13.70 2.94 11.20
N ASN A 84 13.49 4.22 10.93
CA ASN A 84 13.85 5.31 11.84
C ASN A 84 12.66 5.85 12.65
N GLN A 85 11.60 5.05 12.80
CA GLN A 85 10.51 5.41 13.68
C GLN A 85 11.02 5.54 15.12
N ASN A 86 10.92 6.74 15.69
CA ASN A 86 11.40 7.09 17.04
C ASN A 86 11.04 6.07 18.12
N GLN A 87 9.82 5.55 18.08
CA GLN A 87 9.36 4.50 18.97
C GLN A 87 8.92 3.28 18.16
N CYS A 88 9.89 2.48 17.72
CA CYS A 88 9.64 1.26 16.93
C CYS A 88 9.01 0.13 17.78
N VAL A 89 9.33 0.10 19.08
CA VAL A 89 8.68 -0.71 20.12
C VAL A 89 8.62 0.08 21.43
N LEU A 90 7.78 -0.33 22.38
CA LEU A 90 7.78 0.28 23.72
C LEU A 90 9.15 0.12 24.39
N GLY A 91 9.69 1.23 24.89
CA GLY A 91 10.99 1.28 25.58
C GLY A 91 12.18 1.65 24.70
N VAL A 92 12.01 1.76 23.38
CA VAL A 92 13.00 2.36 22.48
C VAL A 92 12.58 3.80 22.16
N SER A 93 13.51 4.74 22.23
CA SER A 93 13.29 6.16 21.93
C SER A 93 14.59 6.77 21.40
N GLU A 94 14.47 7.72 20.48
CA GLU A 94 15.60 8.44 19.88
C GLU A 94 16.62 7.53 19.19
N GLU A 95 16.18 6.37 18.72
CA GLU A 95 16.98 5.39 17.98
C GLU A 95 16.25 4.89 16.75
N SER A 96 17.01 4.56 15.70
CA SER A 96 16.51 3.77 14.58
C SER A 96 16.60 2.28 14.91
N CYS A 97 15.77 1.46 14.28
CA CYS A 97 15.59 0.07 14.66
C CYS A 97 15.68 -0.89 13.48
N ILE A 98 16.21 -2.07 13.77
CA ILE A 98 15.99 -3.29 13.00
C ILE A 98 15.17 -4.25 13.86
N LEU A 99 14.00 -4.65 13.36
CA LEU A 99 13.13 -5.63 14.00
C LEU A 99 13.19 -6.93 13.20
N ILE A 100 13.62 -8.02 13.83
CA ILE A 100 13.55 -9.36 13.26
C ILE A 100 12.44 -10.11 13.99
N ASN A 101 11.28 -10.23 13.35
CA ASN A 101 10.08 -10.82 13.92
C ASN A 101 10.11 -12.33 13.76
N VAL A 102 10.11 -13.04 14.88
CA VAL A 102 10.16 -14.50 14.94
C VAL A 102 8.84 -15.06 15.44
N LYS A 103 8.31 -16.10 14.79
CA LYS A 103 7.11 -16.82 15.22
C LYS A 103 7.30 -17.43 16.60
N ARG A 104 6.26 -17.34 17.43
CA ARG A 104 6.24 -17.99 18.74
C ARG A 104 6.30 -19.51 18.61
N ASN A 105 7.33 -20.16 19.18
CA ASN A 105 7.31 -21.61 19.32
C ASN A 105 6.47 -22.03 20.55
N PRO A 106 5.35 -22.76 20.39
CA PRO A 106 4.51 -23.20 21.51
C PRO A 106 5.25 -24.09 22.55
N GLU A 107 6.39 -24.69 22.20
CA GLU A 107 7.15 -25.55 23.10
C GLU A 107 7.93 -24.78 24.19
N ASP A 108 8.32 -23.52 23.94
CA ASP A 108 9.03 -22.75 24.95
C ASP A 108 8.02 -22.39 26.05
N LYS A 109 8.27 -22.71 27.32
CA LYS A 109 7.25 -22.54 28.37
C LYS A 109 7.46 -21.31 29.23
N ASN A 110 8.69 -20.83 29.33
CA ASN A 110 9.03 -19.67 30.15
C ASN A 110 9.63 -18.54 29.32
N PHE A 111 9.50 -17.32 29.82
CA PHE A 111 9.92 -16.10 29.14
C PHE A 111 11.38 -16.13 28.67
N LEU A 112 12.31 -16.60 29.50
CA LEU A 112 13.74 -16.67 29.13
C LEU A 112 14.00 -17.59 27.93
N GLN A 113 13.29 -18.71 27.81
CA GLN A 113 13.39 -19.59 26.64
C GLN A 113 12.91 -18.89 25.37
N ILE A 114 11.80 -18.15 25.47
CA ILE A 114 11.25 -17.37 24.35
C ILE A 114 12.26 -16.35 23.86
N GLN A 115 12.84 -15.57 24.79
CA GLN A 115 13.82 -14.53 24.48
C GLN A 115 15.08 -15.14 23.85
N ASN A 116 15.69 -16.13 24.51
CA ASN A 116 16.93 -16.74 24.04
C ASN A 116 16.77 -17.37 22.65
N ARG A 117 15.66 -18.07 22.40
CA ARG A 117 15.37 -18.65 21.09
C ARG A 117 15.20 -17.57 20.02
N THR A 118 14.49 -16.50 20.35
CA THR A 118 14.29 -15.36 19.45
C THR A 118 15.62 -14.71 19.07
N ILE A 119 16.47 -14.42 20.06
CA ILE A 119 17.81 -13.86 19.86
C ILE A 119 18.67 -14.82 19.02
N GLN A 120 18.65 -16.11 19.32
CA GLN A 120 19.42 -17.12 18.58
C GLN A 120 19.00 -17.21 17.10
N ILE A 121 17.70 -17.12 16.80
CA ILE A 121 17.20 -17.13 15.42
C ILE A 121 17.59 -15.82 14.73
N ALA A 122 17.29 -14.68 15.35
CA ALA A 122 17.55 -13.37 14.76
C ALA A 122 19.04 -13.08 14.56
N GLY A 123 19.89 -13.52 15.50
CA GLY A 123 21.34 -13.34 15.44
C GLY A 123 22.00 -14.03 14.25
N GLN A 124 21.31 -14.97 13.58
CA GLN A 124 21.81 -15.59 12.35
C GLN A 124 21.72 -14.66 11.13
N PHE A 125 20.98 -13.56 11.23
CA PHE A 125 20.67 -12.65 10.12
C PHE A 125 21.19 -11.23 10.34
N ILE A 126 21.33 -10.78 11.59
CA ILE A 126 21.62 -9.37 11.88
C ILE A 126 22.89 -8.86 11.22
N ASP A 127 23.98 -9.64 11.19
CA ASP A 127 25.23 -9.19 10.58
C ASP A 127 25.08 -8.93 9.07
N GLU A 128 24.42 -9.86 8.37
CA GLU A 128 24.15 -9.73 6.93
C GLU A 128 23.13 -8.61 6.63
N ILE A 129 22.14 -8.43 7.50
CA ILE A 129 21.21 -7.30 7.41
C ILE A 129 21.98 -5.97 7.60
N ASN A 130 22.84 -5.89 8.62
CA ASN A 130 23.65 -4.71 8.86
C ASN A 130 24.52 -4.37 7.64
N GLU A 131 25.14 -5.36 7.01
CA GLU A 131 25.91 -5.20 5.78
C GLU A 131 25.05 -4.71 4.60
N VAL A 132 23.88 -5.32 4.37
CA VAL A 132 22.99 -4.97 3.25
C VAL A 132 22.45 -3.55 3.35
N PHE A 133 22.11 -3.11 4.57
CA PHE A 133 21.52 -1.80 4.80
C PHE A 133 22.56 -0.72 5.14
N ASP A 134 23.85 -1.06 5.19
CA ASP A 134 24.94 -0.18 5.63
C ASP A 134 24.64 0.45 7.00
N THR A 135 24.45 -0.43 7.98
CA THR A 135 24.08 -0.11 9.37
C THR A 135 24.93 -0.92 10.35
N ASN A 136 24.86 -0.58 11.64
CA ASN A 136 25.60 -1.23 12.71
C ASN A 136 24.72 -1.49 13.93
N ALA A 137 23.47 -1.91 13.71
CA ALA A 137 22.50 -2.06 14.78
C ALA A 137 22.92 -3.17 15.76
N GLU A 138 22.80 -2.89 17.05
CA GLU A 138 23.15 -3.79 18.16
C GLU A 138 21.91 -4.24 18.91
N LEU A 139 21.96 -5.44 19.52
CA LEU A 139 20.82 -5.99 20.23
C LEU A 139 20.45 -5.10 21.42
N HIS A 140 19.26 -4.53 21.39
CA HIS A 140 18.71 -3.74 22.50
C HIS A 140 17.83 -4.61 23.40
N SER A 141 16.85 -5.30 22.84
CA SER A 141 15.88 -6.07 23.61
C SER A 141 15.17 -7.14 22.78
N THR A 142 14.29 -7.89 23.45
CA THR A 142 13.25 -8.66 22.77
C THR A 142 11.89 -8.10 23.14
N PHE A 143 10.97 -8.03 22.19
CA PHE A 143 9.63 -7.50 22.42
C PHE A 143 8.57 -8.52 22.01
N ILE A 144 7.66 -8.85 22.93
CA ILE A 144 6.54 -9.76 22.67
C ILE A 144 5.35 -8.94 22.20
N HIS A 145 4.86 -9.25 21.00
CA HIS A 145 3.68 -8.60 20.44
C HIS A 145 2.42 -9.36 20.87
N SER A 146 1.78 -8.88 21.94
CA SER A 146 0.50 -9.41 22.45
C SER A 146 -0.69 -9.04 21.57
N SER A 147 -0.54 -8.01 20.74
CA SER A 147 -1.54 -7.56 19.77
C SER A 147 -0.84 -7.02 18.51
N ASP A 148 -1.60 -6.46 17.59
CA ASP A 148 -1.10 -5.90 16.34
C ASP A 148 -0.52 -4.47 16.47
N GLU A 149 -0.14 -4.10 17.69
CA GLU A 149 0.51 -2.83 18.05
C GLU A 149 1.67 -2.46 17.12
N ALA A 150 2.49 -3.42 16.66
CA ALA A 150 3.55 -3.14 15.69
C ALA A 150 3.04 -2.72 14.31
N SER A 151 1.96 -3.35 13.82
CA SER A 151 1.31 -2.91 12.59
C SER A 151 0.77 -1.50 12.73
N VAL A 152 0.13 -1.20 13.87
CA VAL A 152 -0.41 0.13 14.19
C VAL A 152 0.70 1.17 14.29
N ALA A 153 1.77 0.88 15.03
CA ALA A 153 2.90 1.79 15.23
C ALA A 153 3.60 2.10 13.90
N MET A 154 3.83 1.07 13.09
CA MET A 154 4.41 1.22 11.75
C MET A 154 3.39 1.67 10.68
N GLU A 155 2.15 1.94 11.10
CA GLU A 155 1.00 2.33 10.30
C GLU A 155 0.76 1.41 9.09
N THR A 156 1.27 0.18 9.14
CA THR A 156 1.13 -0.83 8.08
C THR A 156 -0.23 -1.47 8.20
N SER A 157 -0.85 -1.80 7.06
CA SER A 157 -2.22 -2.30 7.05
C SER A 157 -2.34 -3.80 7.41
N GLY A 158 -1.60 -4.21 8.45
CA GLY A 158 -1.66 -5.53 9.07
C GLY A 158 -0.71 -6.59 8.52
N VAL A 159 0.14 -6.27 7.52
CA VAL A 159 1.06 -7.27 6.94
C VAL A 159 2.22 -7.56 7.89
N ILE A 160 2.63 -6.58 8.70
CA ILE A 160 3.58 -6.75 9.81
C ILE A 160 2.77 -6.95 11.09
N SER A 161 1.83 -7.90 11.06
CA SER A 161 1.05 -8.26 12.25
C SER A 161 2.02 -8.82 13.29
N GLY A 162 2.11 -8.12 14.42
CA GLY A 162 2.94 -8.54 15.54
C GLY A 162 2.32 -9.75 16.25
N ARG A 163 1.00 -9.93 16.19
CA ARG A 163 0.29 -10.90 17.02
C ARG A 163 0.85 -12.32 16.86
N GLY A 164 1.34 -12.87 17.98
CA GLY A 164 1.93 -14.21 18.00
C GLY A 164 3.39 -14.28 17.54
N THR A 165 4.06 -13.13 17.43
CA THR A 165 5.50 -13.02 17.14
C THR A 165 6.26 -12.35 18.29
N ILE A 166 7.57 -12.54 18.29
CA ILE A 166 8.52 -11.89 19.19
C ILE A 166 9.59 -11.25 18.32
N SER A 167 9.80 -9.94 18.48
CA SER A 167 10.92 -9.26 17.82
C SER A 167 12.18 -9.44 18.63
N ALA A 168 13.29 -9.79 17.97
CA ALA A 168 14.57 -9.28 18.41
C ALA A 168 14.69 -7.84 17.89
N VAL A 169 14.93 -6.91 18.82
CA VAL A 169 15.00 -5.47 18.56
C VAL A 169 16.45 -5.07 18.61
N TYR A 170 16.96 -4.60 17.48
CA TYR A 170 18.29 -4.04 17.37
C TYR A 170 18.16 -2.54 17.15
N THR A 171 19.00 -1.74 17.80
CA THR A 171 18.98 -0.28 17.69
C THR A 171 20.28 0.25 17.13
N MET A 172 20.19 1.39 16.47
CA MET A 172 21.30 2.14 15.92
C MET A 172 21.03 3.64 16.09
N PRO A 173 22.05 4.51 15.99
CA PRO A 173 21.86 5.95 16.08
C PRO A 173 20.72 6.42 15.17
N MET A 174 19.90 7.34 15.66
CA MET A 174 18.80 7.90 14.87
C MET A 174 19.33 8.55 13.59
N GLU A 175 18.71 8.24 12.46
CA GLU A 175 18.96 8.90 11.18
C GLU A 175 17.75 9.76 10.79
N ASP A 176 18.03 10.96 10.26
CA ASP A 176 17.01 11.81 9.64
C ASP A 176 16.34 11.06 8.47
N THR A 177 15.02 11.19 8.33
CA THR A 177 14.23 10.39 7.37
C THR A 177 14.64 10.61 5.93
N ASP A 178 14.96 11.84 5.54
CA ASP A 178 15.42 12.16 4.19
C ASP A 178 16.78 11.53 3.89
N SER A 179 17.74 11.67 4.81
CA SER A 179 19.06 11.08 4.71
C SER A 179 18.99 9.55 4.63
N MET A 180 18.21 8.93 5.52
CA MET A 180 18.02 7.49 5.53
C MET A 180 17.30 7.01 4.26
N TYR A 181 16.26 7.72 3.81
CA TYR A 181 15.55 7.37 2.58
C TYR A 181 16.45 7.47 1.35
N GLU A 182 17.25 8.53 1.20
CA GLU A 182 18.18 8.67 0.08
C GLU A 182 19.25 7.56 0.07
N LYS A 183 19.84 7.26 1.24
CA LYS A 183 20.83 6.18 1.39
C LYS A 183 20.22 4.83 1.01
N ILE A 184 19.14 4.44 1.69
CA ILE A 184 18.54 3.11 1.53
C ILE A 184 17.89 2.94 0.15
N SER A 185 17.21 3.96 -0.37
CA SER A 185 16.64 3.87 -1.72
C SER A 185 17.72 3.79 -2.81
N ALA A 186 18.89 4.41 -2.63
CA ALA A 186 20.00 4.28 -3.56
C ALA A 186 20.58 2.86 -3.59
N ILE A 187 20.59 2.17 -2.43
CA ILE A 187 21.01 0.77 -2.29
C ILE A 187 19.96 -0.17 -2.92
N LEU A 188 18.70 -0.02 -2.52
CA LEU A 188 17.63 -0.98 -2.83
C LEU A 188 16.97 -0.73 -4.20
N ILE A 189 16.71 0.52 -4.58
CA ILE A 189 15.87 0.82 -5.73
C ILE A 189 16.74 1.05 -6.99
N PRO A 190 16.58 0.23 -8.04
CA PRO A 190 17.29 0.41 -9.30
C PRO A 190 17.09 1.81 -9.88
N LYS A 191 18.13 2.33 -10.53
CA LYS A 191 18.11 3.65 -11.18
C LYS A 191 16.94 3.80 -12.16
N ILE A 192 16.56 2.74 -12.89
CA ILE A 192 15.42 2.80 -13.82
C ILE A 192 14.10 3.13 -13.12
N ILE A 193 13.87 2.67 -11.88
CA ILE A 193 12.68 3.02 -11.11
C ILE A 193 12.83 4.43 -10.50
N ARG A 194 14.00 4.76 -9.95
CA ARG A 194 14.27 6.07 -9.34
C ARG A 194 14.16 7.23 -10.33
N ASP A 195 14.65 7.04 -11.55
CA ASP A 195 14.62 8.05 -12.61
C ASP A 195 13.26 8.14 -13.32
N SER A 196 12.33 7.21 -13.03
CA SER A 196 10.99 7.20 -13.62
C SER A 196 9.97 8.09 -12.90
N GLY A 197 10.42 8.82 -11.87
CA GLY A 197 9.64 9.80 -11.12
C GLY A 197 8.38 9.25 -10.45
N GLY A 198 7.32 10.07 -10.45
CA GLY A 198 6.01 9.67 -9.93
C GLY A 198 6.00 9.45 -8.42
N PHE A 199 5.62 8.26 -7.97
CA PHE A 199 5.49 7.96 -6.54
C PHE A 199 6.84 7.99 -5.82
N TYR A 200 7.93 7.59 -6.50
CA TYR A 200 9.28 7.68 -5.93
C TYR A 200 9.64 9.12 -5.56
N ASP A 201 9.38 10.08 -6.45
CA ASP A 201 9.67 11.50 -6.20
C ASP A 201 8.81 12.06 -5.06
N VAL A 202 7.54 11.66 -5.00
CA VAL A 202 6.65 12.07 -3.91
C VAL A 202 7.09 11.48 -2.57
N ALA A 203 7.55 10.23 -2.53
CA ALA A 203 8.12 9.61 -1.34
C ALA A 203 9.38 10.36 -0.86
N ARG A 204 10.28 10.70 -1.79
CA ARG A 204 11.47 11.51 -1.50
C ARG A 204 11.13 12.89 -0.97
N ASN A 205 10.15 13.57 -1.55
CA ASN A 205 9.72 14.87 -1.05
C ASN A 205 9.06 14.77 0.33
N LEU A 206 8.32 13.69 0.59
CA LEU A 206 7.71 13.42 1.89
C LEU A 206 8.73 13.10 2.98
N SER A 207 9.88 12.50 2.66
CA SER A 207 10.92 12.21 3.67
C SER A 207 11.56 13.47 4.25
N HIS A 208 11.40 14.63 3.61
CA HIS A 208 11.84 15.93 4.17
C HIS A 208 10.82 16.57 5.12
N GLN A 209 9.62 15.99 5.28
CA GLN A 209 8.63 16.54 6.20
C GLN A 209 9.01 16.21 7.66
N GLU A 210 8.66 17.12 8.57
CA GLU A 210 8.69 16.82 10.00
C GLU A 210 7.75 15.64 10.31
N ASN A 211 8.10 14.83 11.31
CA ASN A 211 7.38 13.60 11.68
C ASN A 211 7.25 12.58 10.54
N SER A 212 8.06 12.72 9.49
CA SER A 212 8.22 11.66 8.51
C SER A 212 9.01 10.51 9.11
N LYS A 213 8.72 9.30 8.65
CA LYS A 213 9.46 8.09 8.98
C LYS A 213 9.57 7.20 7.76
N MET A 214 10.66 6.47 7.68
CA MET A 214 10.93 5.51 6.63
C MET A 214 10.93 4.09 7.21
N THR A 215 10.43 3.16 6.41
CA THR A 215 10.38 1.74 6.74
C THR A 215 10.73 0.90 5.53
N VAL A 216 11.66 -0.03 5.68
CA VAL A 216 11.84 -1.17 4.78
C VAL A 216 11.30 -2.42 5.45
N SER A 217 10.65 -3.29 4.67
CA SER A 217 10.17 -4.58 5.16
C SER A 217 10.45 -5.71 4.17
N ILE A 218 10.92 -6.83 4.69
CA ILE A 218 11.07 -8.11 4.01
C ILE A 218 10.10 -9.09 4.66
N ILE A 219 9.07 -9.48 3.93
CA ILE A 219 7.97 -10.29 4.46
C ILE A 219 7.93 -11.61 3.68
N PRO A 220 8.46 -12.71 4.26
CA PRO A 220 8.51 -13.98 3.57
C PRO A 220 7.10 -14.56 3.33
N THR A 221 6.85 -15.02 2.11
CA THR A 221 5.69 -15.86 1.76
C THR A 221 6.18 -17.23 1.28
N GLU A 222 5.27 -18.15 0.99
CA GLU A 222 5.62 -19.53 0.59
C GLU A 222 6.65 -19.61 -0.54
N ASN A 223 6.52 -18.75 -1.56
CA ASN A 223 7.31 -18.86 -2.80
C ASN A 223 8.23 -17.67 -3.06
N ARG A 224 8.05 -16.55 -2.37
CA ARG A 224 8.79 -15.30 -2.57
C ARG A 224 8.62 -14.37 -1.37
N SER A 225 9.53 -13.44 -1.15
CA SER A 225 9.30 -12.37 -0.17
C SER A 225 8.56 -11.19 -0.81
N LEU A 226 7.66 -10.56 -0.05
CA LEU A 226 7.18 -9.21 -0.34
C LEU A 226 8.17 -8.21 0.24
N LEU A 227 8.71 -7.37 -0.62
CA LEU A 227 9.66 -6.31 -0.29
C LEU A 227 8.93 -4.99 -0.35
N GLN A 228 9.09 -4.14 0.67
CA GLN A 228 8.44 -2.85 0.75
C GLN A 228 9.43 -1.77 1.18
N LEU A 229 9.40 -0.63 0.51
CA LEU A 229 10.01 0.62 0.96
C LEU A 229 8.88 1.65 1.11
N ARG A 230 8.70 2.16 2.32
CA ARG A 230 7.62 3.09 2.65
C ARG A 230 8.16 4.35 3.31
N VAL A 231 7.60 5.48 2.93
CA VAL A 231 7.72 6.75 3.66
C VAL A 231 6.33 7.15 4.11
N SER A 232 6.20 7.56 5.36
CA SER A 232 4.95 8.06 5.93
C SER A 232 5.17 9.32 6.74
N VAL A 233 4.20 10.22 6.70
CA VAL A 233 4.14 11.44 7.51
C VAL A 233 2.86 11.41 8.32
N ASN A 234 2.98 11.67 9.61
CA ASN A 234 1.85 11.79 10.51
C ASN A 234 1.53 13.28 10.71
N TYR A 235 0.27 13.66 10.53
CA TYR A 235 -0.28 14.99 10.77
C TYR A 235 -1.20 14.92 11.99
N PRO A 236 -0.68 15.23 13.20
CA PRO A 236 -1.42 15.07 14.43
C PRO A 236 -2.65 15.98 14.50
N GLN A 237 -3.73 15.50 15.11
CA GLN A 237 -4.93 16.30 15.44
C GLN A 237 -5.58 17.03 14.25
N THR A 238 -5.32 16.58 13.02
CA THR A 238 -5.81 17.22 11.80
C THR A 238 -7.11 16.58 11.30
N ALA A 239 -7.41 15.34 11.71
CA ALA A 239 -8.49 14.56 11.10
C ALA A 239 -9.89 15.12 11.36
N SER A 240 -10.15 15.61 12.58
CA SER A 240 -11.47 16.06 13.03
C SER A 240 -12.08 17.18 12.21
N GLU A 241 -11.26 18.02 11.57
CA GLU A 241 -11.70 19.19 10.81
C GLU A 241 -11.99 18.86 9.32
N ILE A 242 -11.67 17.64 8.88
CA ILE A 242 -11.72 17.29 7.46
C ILE A 242 -13.13 16.90 7.06
N ASN A 243 -13.81 17.81 6.36
CA ASN A 243 -15.06 17.51 5.64
C ASN A 243 -14.87 17.44 4.12
N GLN A 244 -13.80 18.05 3.60
CA GLN A 244 -13.38 17.93 2.21
C GLN A 244 -12.03 17.24 2.18
N VAL A 245 -11.97 16.06 1.57
CA VAL A 245 -10.76 15.27 1.44
C VAL A 245 -10.02 15.71 0.18
N SER A 246 -8.76 16.13 0.34
CA SER A 246 -7.86 16.43 -0.77
C SER A 246 -6.55 15.65 -0.60
N PRO A 247 -6.47 14.41 -1.13
CA PRO A 247 -5.38 13.48 -0.79
C PRO A 247 -3.98 14.01 -1.08
N LEU A 248 -3.80 14.73 -2.19
CA LEU A 248 -2.48 15.25 -2.59
C LEU A 248 -1.97 16.38 -1.69
N GLU A 249 -2.85 17.02 -0.91
CA GLU A 249 -2.44 18.02 0.08
C GLU A 249 -1.57 17.42 1.18
N PHE A 250 -1.92 16.22 1.63
CA PHE A 250 -1.13 15.47 2.61
C PHE A 250 0.12 14.84 2.01
N LEU A 251 0.15 14.66 0.69
CA LEU A 251 1.34 14.23 -0.05
C LEU A 251 2.24 15.40 -0.50
N LYS A 252 1.87 16.64 -0.18
CA LYS A 252 2.60 17.87 -0.53
C LYS A 252 2.87 18.01 -2.04
N THR A 253 1.90 17.63 -2.88
CA THR A 253 1.98 17.79 -4.33
C THR A 253 0.66 18.29 -4.93
N ASN A 254 0.71 18.88 -6.13
CA ASN A 254 -0.46 19.34 -6.88
C ASN A 254 -0.96 18.31 -7.91
N GLU A 255 -0.07 17.41 -8.33
CA GLU A 255 -0.36 16.33 -9.27
C GLU A 255 0.40 15.07 -8.85
N LEU A 256 -0.15 13.91 -9.17
CA LEU A 256 0.55 12.64 -9.03
C LEU A 256 0.61 11.97 -10.40
N LYS A 257 1.82 11.62 -10.81
CA LYS A 257 2.10 10.86 -12.02
C LYS A 257 2.37 9.41 -11.67
N ARG A 258 1.85 8.51 -12.50
CA ARG A 258 2.33 7.13 -12.55
C ARG A 258 3.79 7.15 -12.96
N SER A 259 4.57 6.25 -12.38
CA SER A 259 5.97 6.10 -12.77
C SER A 259 6.09 5.72 -14.25
N ASP A 260 7.05 6.34 -14.94
CA ASP A 260 7.42 5.97 -16.32
C ASP A 260 7.95 4.53 -16.41
N TYR A 261 8.22 3.86 -15.28
CA TYR A 261 8.51 2.43 -15.20
C TYR A 261 7.40 1.58 -15.84
N PHE A 262 6.15 2.05 -15.79
CA PHE A 262 5.00 1.38 -16.39
C PHE A 262 4.70 1.83 -17.83
N SER A 263 5.51 2.72 -18.42
CA SER A 263 5.23 3.34 -19.73
C SER A 263 5.20 2.37 -20.92
N SER A 264 5.84 1.21 -20.79
CA SER A 264 5.91 0.21 -21.86
C SER A 264 4.64 -0.65 -22.01
N GLY A 265 3.64 -0.49 -21.15
CA GLY A 265 2.44 -1.32 -21.18
C GLY A 265 1.27 -0.78 -20.37
N PHE A 266 0.19 -1.55 -20.33
CA PHE A 266 -1.03 -1.17 -19.62
C PHE A 266 -1.12 -1.87 -18.25
N TYR A 267 -0.72 -1.14 -17.21
CA TYR A 267 -0.64 -1.60 -15.81
C TYR A 267 -1.55 -0.80 -14.86
N PRO A 268 -2.87 -0.74 -15.08
CA PRO A 268 -3.79 0.14 -14.36
C PRO A 268 -3.89 -0.13 -12.85
N LEU A 269 -3.49 -1.33 -12.39
CA LEU A 269 -3.57 -1.74 -10.99
C LEU A 269 -2.22 -1.69 -10.25
N ASN A 270 -1.16 -1.24 -10.91
CA ASN A 270 0.17 -1.16 -10.31
C ASN A 270 0.48 0.22 -9.72
N SER A 271 -0.35 1.23 -10.00
CA SER A 271 -0.28 2.58 -9.41
C SER A 271 -1.64 2.92 -8.81
N ILE A 272 -1.74 2.98 -7.48
CA ILE A 272 -3.02 3.16 -6.78
C ILE A 272 -2.93 4.32 -5.78
N ILE A 273 -3.98 5.13 -5.71
CA ILE A 273 -4.18 6.06 -4.59
C ILE A 273 -5.31 5.52 -3.74
N GLN A 274 -5.10 5.47 -2.44
CA GLN A 274 -6.05 4.96 -1.49
C GLN A 274 -6.31 6.00 -0.41
N VAL A 275 -7.58 6.18 -0.06
CA VAL A 275 -8.00 6.92 1.12
C VAL A 275 -8.78 5.98 2.02
N VAL A 276 -8.45 5.97 3.30
CA VAL A 276 -9.22 5.30 4.35
C VAL A 276 -9.70 6.35 5.32
N VAL A 277 -11.01 6.41 5.53
CA VAL A 277 -11.63 7.28 6.53
C VAL A 277 -12.16 6.38 7.63
N LEU A 278 -11.75 6.66 8.87
CA LEU A 278 -12.28 6.06 10.08
C LEU A 278 -12.95 7.18 10.88
N ASP A 279 -14.23 7.00 11.20
CA ASP A 279 -15.04 7.99 11.90
C ASP A 279 -15.81 7.31 13.04
N SER A 280 -16.04 8.02 14.14
CA SER A 280 -16.83 7.52 15.26
C SER A 280 -18.32 7.47 14.93
N GLU A 281 -18.77 8.34 14.03
CA GLU A 281 -20.14 8.40 13.55
C GLU A 281 -20.22 7.99 12.07
N ASP A 282 -21.39 7.55 11.63
CA ASP A 282 -21.60 7.23 10.23
C ASP A 282 -21.41 8.48 9.36
N THR A 283 -20.52 8.38 8.39
CA THR A 283 -20.33 9.39 7.36
C THR A 283 -20.57 8.78 5.98
N LYS A 284 -20.56 9.60 4.95
CA LYS A 284 -20.75 9.14 3.56
C LYS A 284 -19.97 10.00 2.60
N VAL A 285 -19.59 9.40 1.48
CA VAL A 285 -18.93 10.11 0.39
C VAL A 285 -19.96 10.91 -0.40
N SER A 286 -19.63 12.17 -0.69
CA SER A 286 -20.40 13.05 -1.56
C SER A 286 -19.47 13.96 -2.37
N ASP A 287 -20.05 14.74 -3.30
CA ASP A 287 -19.36 15.79 -4.07
C ASP A 287 -18.02 15.38 -4.70
N VAL A 288 -17.91 14.12 -5.14
CA VAL A 288 -16.71 13.59 -5.80
C VAL A 288 -16.45 14.40 -7.08
N LYS A 289 -15.30 15.08 -7.14
CA LYS A 289 -14.93 15.95 -8.27
C LYS A 289 -14.47 15.17 -9.49
N GLY A 290 -13.78 14.06 -9.27
CA GLY A 290 -13.38 13.12 -10.32
C GLY A 290 -14.49 12.15 -10.72
N ASN A 291 -14.16 11.26 -11.66
CA ASN A 291 -15.06 10.19 -12.05
C ASN A 291 -15.21 9.14 -10.94
N ILE A 292 -16.38 8.49 -10.89
CA ILE A 292 -16.58 7.25 -10.14
C ILE A 292 -16.55 6.11 -11.14
N THR A 293 -15.64 5.16 -10.93
CA THR A 293 -15.49 4.01 -11.81
C THR A 293 -16.69 3.07 -11.63
N PRO A 294 -17.36 2.67 -12.73
CA PRO A 294 -18.42 1.67 -12.67
C PRO A 294 -17.91 0.40 -11.99
N SER A 295 -18.72 -0.15 -11.08
CA SER A 295 -18.32 -1.29 -10.26
C SER A 295 -19.48 -2.26 -10.09
N GLN A 296 -19.16 -3.54 -9.92
CA GLN A 296 -20.10 -4.60 -9.56
C GLN A 296 -19.64 -5.26 -8.27
N ILE A 297 -20.59 -5.83 -7.52
CA ILE A 297 -20.26 -6.60 -6.33
C ILE A 297 -19.98 -8.04 -6.76
N ILE A 298 -18.82 -8.58 -6.41
CA ILE A 298 -18.50 -10.01 -6.57
C ILE A 298 -18.09 -10.56 -5.21
N GLY A 299 -18.92 -11.44 -4.64
CA GLY A 299 -18.80 -11.81 -3.22
C GLY A 299 -19.18 -10.62 -2.34
N ASP A 300 -18.31 -10.28 -1.38
CA ASP A 300 -18.48 -9.15 -0.45
C ASP A 300 -17.64 -7.92 -0.83
N GLU A 301 -17.03 -7.90 -2.03
CA GLU A 301 -16.17 -6.81 -2.48
C GLU A 301 -16.73 -6.09 -3.71
N ARG A 302 -16.55 -4.77 -3.73
CA ARG A 302 -16.84 -3.93 -4.89
C ARG A 302 -15.68 -3.94 -5.87
N ILE A 303 -15.95 -4.45 -7.07
CA ILE A 303 -14.99 -4.64 -8.15
C ILE A 303 -15.28 -3.68 -9.30
N PRO A 304 -14.30 -2.88 -9.77
CA PRO A 304 -14.44 -2.11 -11.01
C PRO A 304 -14.85 -3.02 -12.15
N THR A 305 -15.77 -2.59 -13.00
CA THR A 305 -16.11 -3.30 -14.25
C THR A 305 -15.25 -2.83 -15.42
N ASP A 306 -14.78 -1.58 -15.37
CA ASP A 306 -13.86 -1.00 -16.34
C ASP A 306 -12.68 -0.35 -15.61
N ILE A 307 -11.49 -0.89 -15.84
CA ILE A 307 -10.22 -0.39 -15.28
C ILE A 307 -9.42 0.45 -16.29
N SER A 308 -9.97 0.71 -17.47
CA SER A 308 -9.34 1.52 -18.51
C SER A 308 -9.63 3.01 -18.35
N GLU A 309 -10.72 3.34 -17.67
CA GLU A 309 -11.09 4.70 -17.30
C GLU A 309 -10.59 5.04 -15.89
N LYS A 310 -10.11 6.26 -15.71
CA LYS A 310 -9.72 6.74 -14.38
C LYS A 310 -10.94 7.01 -13.52
N GLY A 311 -10.80 6.80 -12.20
CA GLY A 311 -11.86 7.15 -11.26
C GLY A 311 -11.73 6.50 -9.89
N TRP A 312 -12.62 6.91 -9.01
CA TRP A 312 -12.77 6.40 -7.66
C TRP A 312 -13.65 5.17 -7.60
N VAL A 313 -13.30 4.26 -6.70
CA VAL A 313 -14.08 3.10 -6.28
C VAL A 313 -14.17 3.19 -4.76
N PHE A 314 -15.39 3.39 -4.25
CA PHE A 314 -15.64 3.51 -2.82
C PHE A 314 -16.34 2.26 -2.28
N ASP A 315 -15.78 1.65 -1.25
CA ASP A 315 -16.29 0.43 -0.64
C ASP A 315 -16.06 0.39 0.88
N PRO A 316 -17.10 0.54 1.72
CA PRO A 316 -18.44 1.00 1.37
C PRO A 316 -18.46 2.51 1.01
N GLN A 317 -19.60 3.00 0.52
CA GLN A 317 -19.81 4.43 0.24
C GLN A 317 -20.25 5.25 1.47
N GLU A 318 -20.67 4.57 2.52
CA GLU A 318 -21.11 5.14 3.79
C GLU A 318 -20.81 4.21 4.96
N GLY A 319 -20.82 4.77 6.17
CA GLY A 319 -20.56 4.10 7.44
C GLY A 319 -19.39 4.73 8.20
N GLN A 320 -19.05 4.13 9.34
CA GLN A 320 -17.90 4.51 10.17
C GLN A 320 -16.54 4.26 9.50
N ARG A 321 -16.48 3.39 8.50
CA ARG A 321 -15.25 3.09 7.73
C ARG A 321 -15.54 3.17 6.25
N ILE A 322 -14.84 4.07 5.56
CA ILE A 322 -14.93 4.23 4.11
C ILE A 322 -13.55 4.00 3.51
N GLN A 323 -13.48 3.24 2.42
CA GLN A 323 -12.27 3.06 1.64
C GLN A 323 -12.50 3.53 0.20
N GLY A 324 -11.79 4.58 -0.21
CA GLY A 324 -11.71 5.02 -1.59
C GLY A 324 -10.43 4.51 -2.24
N LYS A 325 -10.54 3.91 -3.42
CA LYS A 325 -9.40 3.57 -4.28
C LYS A 325 -9.53 4.31 -5.60
N TYR A 326 -8.52 5.08 -5.97
CA TYR A 326 -8.45 5.73 -7.26
C TYR A 326 -7.59 4.91 -8.22
N ILE A 327 -8.12 4.68 -9.41
CA ILE A 327 -7.46 4.00 -10.50
C ILE A 327 -7.17 5.03 -11.58
N PHE A 328 -5.97 5.01 -12.14
CA PHE A 328 -5.57 5.93 -13.21
C PHE A 328 -6.07 5.53 -14.60
N GLY A 329 -6.43 4.26 -14.78
CA GLY A 329 -6.79 3.72 -16.08
C GLY A 329 -5.69 3.92 -17.11
N LYS A 330 -6.06 4.42 -18.30
CA LYS A 330 -5.13 4.78 -19.39
C LYS A 330 -4.40 6.09 -19.15
N ASP A 331 -4.89 6.93 -18.25
CA ASP A 331 -4.20 8.17 -17.91
C ASP A 331 -2.95 7.87 -17.09
N THR A 332 -1.99 8.79 -17.16
CA THR A 332 -0.72 8.69 -16.44
C THR A 332 -0.60 9.71 -15.32
N THR A 333 -1.54 10.66 -15.23
CA THR A 333 -1.48 11.78 -14.28
C THR A 333 -2.87 12.05 -13.72
N VAL A 334 -2.92 12.48 -12.46
CA VAL A 334 -4.14 12.99 -11.82
C VAL A 334 -3.82 14.26 -11.03
N SER A 335 -4.70 15.25 -11.10
CA SER A 335 -4.57 16.51 -10.37
C SER A 335 -5.18 16.45 -8.96
N LYS A 336 -4.79 17.39 -8.10
CA LYS A 336 -5.37 17.57 -6.76
C LYS A 336 -6.89 17.67 -6.82
N GLN A 337 -7.42 18.52 -7.71
CA GLN A 337 -8.85 18.77 -7.85
C GLN A 337 -9.64 17.51 -8.26
N GLU A 338 -9.10 16.65 -9.14
CA GLU A 338 -9.76 15.41 -9.55
C GLU A 338 -9.89 14.37 -8.43
N LEU A 339 -9.02 14.44 -7.41
CA LEU A 339 -9.03 13.53 -6.28
C LEU A 339 -9.91 14.01 -5.12
N GLU A 340 -10.49 15.21 -5.21
CA GLU A 340 -11.29 15.76 -4.14
C GLU A 340 -12.68 15.13 -4.04
N PHE A 341 -13.12 14.91 -2.81
CA PHE A 341 -14.47 14.52 -2.45
C PHE A 341 -14.82 15.02 -1.05
N SER A 342 -16.12 15.05 -0.73
CA SER A 342 -16.62 15.47 0.58
C SER A 342 -17.04 14.28 1.43
N LEU A 343 -17.07 14.51 2.74
CA LEU A 343 -17.63 13.63 3.76
C LEU A 343 -18.90 14.29 4.33
N GLY A 344 -20.02 13.57 4.35
CA GLY A 344 -21.36 14.10 4.68
C GLY A 344 -22.18 14.46 3.43
N GLY A 345 -23.21 15.30 3.54
CA GLY A 345 -23.97 15.80 2.36
C GLY A 345 -25.08 14.88 1.84
N GLU A 346 -25.48 15.00 0.56
CA GLU A 346 -26.42 14.06 -0.09
C GLU A 346 -25.66 12.82 -0.61
N GLN A 347 -26.31 11.64 -0.60
CA GLN A 347 -25.68 10.43 -1.13
C GLN A 347 -25.43 10.55 -2.64
N LEU A 348 -24.31 9.98 -3.11
CA LEU A 348 -24.03 9.82 -4.54
C LEU A 348 -25.18 9.09 -5.25
N GLN A 349 -25.85 9.76 -6.18
CA GLN A 349 -26.90 9.15 -7.00
C GLN A 349 -26.29 8.24 -8.08
N ASN A 350 -25.91 7.02 -7.70
CA ASN A 350 -25.66 5.93 -8.65
C ASN A 350 -26.79 4.90 -8.55
N LYS A 351 -27.38 4.55 -9.71
CA LYS A 351 -28.50 3.62 -9.84
C LYS A 351 -28.24 2.29 -9.11
N GLN A 352 -29.08 2.02 -8.11
CA GLN A 352 -29.32 0.76 -7.38
C GLN A 352 -28.10 0.00 -6.83
N ALA A 353 -28.02 -0.05 -5.51
CA ALA A 353 -27.68 -1.27 -4.77
C ALA A 353 -28.58 -1.35 -3.54
N GLU A 354 -29.24 -2.50 -3.34
CA GLU A 354 -30.10 -2.77 -2.19
C GLU A 354 -29.30 -2.79 -0.88
N LYS A 355 -29.90 -2.25 0.19
CA LYS A 355 -29.35 -2.29 1.55
C LYS A 355 -29.35 -3.73 2.07
N ILE A 356 -28.25 -4.15 2.68
CA ILE A 356 -28.24 -5.28 3.62
C ILE A 356 -27.79 -4.74 4.97
N GLU A 357 -28.61 -5.01 5.97
CA GLU A 357 -28.45 -4.66 7.39
C GLU A 357 -27.44 -5.64 8.03
N PHE A 358 -26.45 -5.11 8.75
CA PHE A 358 -25.52 -5.93 9.55
C PHE A 358 -25.74 -5.69 11.04
N ASP A 359 -25.86 -6.81 11.77
CA ASP A 359 -26.00 -6.89 13.22
C ASP A 359 -24.63 -6.76 13.91
N GLU A 360 -24.62 -6.07 15.04
CA GLU A 360 -23.45 -5.67 15.81
C GLU A 360 -22.80 -6.88 16.51
N SER A 361 -21.56 -7.23 16.13
CA SER A 361 -20.62 -7.78 17.09
C SER A 361 -19.17 -7.39 16.74
N ILE A 362 -18.54 -6.76 17.72
CA ILE A 362 -17.20 -6.19 17.68
C ILE A 362 -16.15 -7.30 17.45
N VAL A 363 -15.46 -7.24 16.31
CA VAL A 363 -14.05 -7.64 16.18
C VAL A 363 -13.33 -6.56 15.39
N VAL A 364 -12.48 -5.83 16.10
CA VAL A 364 -11.61 -4.76 15.63
C VAL A 364 -10.50 -5.33 14.73
N VAL A 365 -10.48 -4.83 13.49
CA VAL A 365 -9.32 -4.51 12.61
C VAL A 365 -8.33 -5.63 12.31
N ILE A 366 -8.23 -6.02 11.02
CA ILE A 366 -7.01 -6.13 10.19
C ILE A 366 -7.39 -6.71 8.82
N ILE A 367 -6.97 -6.01 7.76
CA ILE A 367 -6.58 -6.46 6.40
C ILE A 367 -6.72 -5.21 5.52
N ILE A 368 -5.62 -4.49 5.27
CA ILE A 368 -5.60 -3.52 4.15
C ILE A 368 -4.31 -3.56 3.28
N THR A 369 -3.28 -4.40 3.45
CA THR A 369 -2.14 -4.37 2.47
C THR A 369 -1.83 -5.66 1.73
N VAL A 370 -2.54 -6.76 1.99
CA VAL A 370 -2.56 -7.91 1.06
C VAL A 370 -3.38 -7.58 -0.21
N VAL A 371 -4.17 -6.50 -0.16
CA VAL A 371 -5.16 -6.13 -1.17
C VAL A 371 -4.52 -5.70 -2.50
N ALA A 372 -3.28 -5.22 -2.59
CA ALA A 372 -2.79 -4.81 -3.92
C ALA A 372 -2.41 -6.01 -4.83
N ILE A 373 -1.78 -7.06 -4.28
CA ILE A 373 -1.49 -8.29 -5.05
C ILE A 373 -2.70 -9.23 -5.04
N ALA A 374 -3.38 -9.39 -3.91
CA ALA A 374 -4.59 -10.21 -3.84
C ALA A 374 -5.76 -9.58 -4.59
N ALA A 375 -5.97 -8.26 -4.57
CA ALA A 375 -7.01 -7.64 -5.41
C ALA A 375 -6.60 -7.60 -6.88
N ALA A 376 -5.33 -7.45 -7.26
CA ALA A 376 -4.96 -7.65 -8.66
C ALA A 376 -5.29 -9.08 -9.14
N VAL A 377 -4.99 -10.11 -8.33
CA VAL A 377 -5.33 -11.52 -8.61
C VAL A 377 -6.83 -11.81 -8.50
N PHE A 378 -7.55 -11.17 -7.60
CA PHE A 378 -8.98 -11.36 -7.33
C PHE A 378 -9.86 -10.59 -8.32
N TYR A 379 -9.53 -9.33 -8.62
CA TYR A 379 -10.11 -8.58 -9.75
C TYR A 379 -9.97 -9.40 -11.03
N LEU A 380 -8.80 -9.99 -11.30
CA LEU A 380 -8.59 -10.90 -12.43
C LEU A 380 -9.44 -12.17 -12.41
N LYS A 381 -9.72 -12.76 -11.24
CA LYS A 381 -10.68 -13.88 -11.13
C LYS A 381 -12.09 -13.45 -11.52
N GLY A 382 -12.49 -12.22 -11.20
CA GLY A 382 -13.76 -11.63 -11.64
C GLY A 382 -13.84 -11.33 -13.14
N TYR A 383 -12.69 -11.09 -13.80
CA TYR A 383 -12.58 -10.83 -15.23
C TYR A 383 -12.43 -12.07 -16.12
N LYS A 384 -12.07 -13.23 -15.56
CA LYS A 384 -12.07 -14.50 -16.31
C LYS A 384 -13.51 -15.01 -16.46
N LYS A 385 -14.11 -14.78 -17.63
CA LYS A 385 -15.23 -15.59 -18.14
C LYS A 385 -14.71 -16.81 -18.89
#